data_AF-A0A534KAY5-F1
#
_entry.id   AF-A0A534KAY5-F1
#
_cell.length_a   1.000
_cell.length_b   1.000
_cell.length_c   1.000
_cell.angle_alpha   90.00
_cell.angle_beta   90.00
_cell.angle_gamma   90.00
#
_symmetry.space_group_name_H-M   'P 1'
#
loop_
_entity.id
_entity.type
_entity.pdbx_description
1 polymer ?
#
loop_
_entity_poly.entity_id
_entity_poly.type
_entity_poly.pdbx_seq_one_letter_code
_entity_poly.pdbx_strand_id
1 'polypeptide(L)'
;IPVILVAAVLANVSMFSLLLWQHPEWPVLGQNPIIGAYPGANDYRVLNGQLQRTTPIGGLAYYFSNINGVQDWLLPLFNPLQYGVYLRGLQYWQVLVHLLVFLLVFIGGSVMFAKFWIMTTNMGPEDVARQIESSGMQIPGFRRDPRILRRVLDRYIPVVAVISGASVGALAAGADMIGTVGNASGTGVLLSVGIMIQLYEAIGREQMMEMHPVLRQFFGATE
;
A
#
# COMPACT_ATOMS: atom_id res chain seq x y z
N ILE A 1 -6.85 -3.45 1.06
CA ILE A 1 -7.16 -2.06 1.50
C ILE A 1 -5.96 -1.39 2.19
N PRO A 2 -5.24 -2.02 3.13
CA PRO A 2 -4.10 -1.37 3.82
C PRO A 2 -3.04 -0.77 2.89
N VAL A 3 -2.64 -1.50 1.85
CA VAL A 3 -1.68 -1.04 0.84
C VAL A 3 -2.16 0.18 0.03
N ILE A 4 -3.48 0.28 -0.21
CA ILE A 4 -4.07 1.42 -0.93
C ILE A 4 -3.86 2.70 -0.10
N LEU A 5 -4.07 2.62 1.22
CA LEU A 5 -3.92 3.75 2.12
C LEU A 5 -2.47 4.22 2.22
N VAL A 6 -1.51 3.29 2.25
CA VAL A 6 -0.07 3.62 2.20
C VAL A 6 0.26 4.37 0.91
N ALA A 7 -0.12 3.82 -0.24
CA ALA A 7 0.13 4.43 -1.54
C ALA A 7 -0.52 5.83 -1.64
N ALA A 8 -1.73 5.99 -1.11
CA ALA A 8 -2.41 7.29 -1.05
C ALA A 8 -1.69 8.29 -0.14
N VAL A 9 -1.18 7.87 1.02
CA VAL A 9 -0.40 8.73 1.91
C VAL A 9 0.88 9.19 1.22
N LEU A 10 1.63 8.29 0.58
CA LEU A 10 2.86 8.65 -0.14
C LEU A 10 2.58 9.60 -1.31
N ALA A 11 1.48 9.37 -2.04
CA ALA A 11 1.04 10.27 -3.10
C ALA A 11 0.70 11.66 -2.55
N ASN A 12 -0.02 11.74 -1.42
CA ASN A 12 -0.35 13.01 -0.77
C ASN A 12 0.91 13.73 -0.28
N VAL A 13 1.84 13.02 0.38
CA VAL A 13 3.12 13.59 0.82
C VAL A 13 3.87 14.18 -0.37
N SER A 14 3.97 13.44 -1.47
CA SER A 14 4.63 13.89 -2.71
C SER A 14 3.94 15.10 -3.34
N MET A 15 2.60 15.13 -3.31
CA MET A 15 1.80 16.24 -3.82
C MET A 15 2.01 17.50 -2.97
N PHE A 16 1.95 17.38 -1.65
CA PHE A 16 2.17 18.51 -0.74
C PHE A 16 3.60 19.03 -0.82
N SER A 17 4.61 18.16 -0.90
CA SER A 17 5.99 18.62 -1.07
C SER A 17 6.21 19.36 -2.38
N LEU A 18 5.54 18.94 -3.47
CA LEU A 18 5.57 19.65 -4.74
C LEU A 18 4.86 21.01 -4.65
N LEU A 19 3.68 21.05 -4.02
CA LEU A 19 2.92 22.29 -3.83
C LEU A 19 3.71 23.31 -3.01
N LEU A 20 4.32 22.86 -1.91
CA LEU A 20 5.20 23.67 -1.06
C LEU A 20 6.41 24.21 -1.81
N TRP A 21 6.97 23.42 -2.73
CA TRP A 21 8.08 23.86 -3.56
C TRP A 21 7.66 24.89 -4.62
N GLN A 22 6.48 24.73 -5.21
CA GLN A 22 5.94 25.61 -6.26
C GLN A 22 5.41 26.95 -5.72
N HIS A 23 5.06 27.03 -4.44
CA HIS A 23 4.60 28.26 -3.79
C HIS A 23 5.65 28.81 -2.80
N PRO A 24 6.68 29.54 -3.30
CA PRO A 24 7.74 30.13 -2.47
C PRO A 24 7.25 31.25 -1.54
N GLU A 25 5.99 31.65 -1.66
CA GLU A 25 5.37 32.75 -0.92
C GLU A 25 5.10 32.40 0.55
N TRP A 26 5.26 31.12 0.94
CA TRP A 26 5.10 30.68 2.32
C TRP A 26 6.41 30.83 3.10
N PRO A 27 6.51 31.83 4.00
CA PRO A 27 7.71 32.06 4.78
C PRO A 27 7.92 30.83 5.66
N VAL A 28 9.10 30.20 5.58
CA VAL A 28 9.56 28.97 6.29
C VAL A 28 9.40 27.65 5.52
N LEU A 29 8.34 27.44 4.75
CA LEU A 29 8.09 26.16 4.07
C LEU A 29 8.36 26.21 2.55
N GLY A 30 8.29 27.40 1.94
CA GLY A 30 8.57 27.60 0.53
C GLY A 30 10.05 27.33 0.20
N GLN A 31 10.29 26.49 -0.80
CA GLN A 31 11.63 26.14 -1.31
C GLN A 31 12.62 25.56 -0.28
N ASN A 32 12.14 24.97 0.82
CA ASN A 32 13.06 24.35 1.79
C ASN A 32 13.67 23.06 1.21
N PRO A 33 14.99 23.00 0.97
CA PRO A 33 15.66 21.84 0.37
C PRO A 33 15.62 20.59 1.25
N ILE A 34 15.30 20.73 2.55
CA ILE A 34 15.10 19.61 3.48
C ILE A 34 13.76 18.91 3.21
N ILE A 35 12.71 19.66 2.88
CA ILE A 35 11.36 19.12 2.68
C ILE A 35 11.27 18.41 1.32
N GLY A 36 11.78 19.03 0.27
CA GLY A 36 11.87 18.43 -1.05
C GLY A 36 12.52 19.40 -2.02
N ALA A 37 13.41 18.90 -2.86
CA ALA A 37 14.00 19.65 -3.96
C ALA A 37 13.45 19.10 -5.28
N TYR A 38 12.95 19.98 -6.15
CA TYR A 38 12.44 19.63 -7.47
C TYR A 38 13.22 20.39 -8.55
N PRO A 39 13.45 19.77 -9.73
CA PRO A 39 14.22 20.40 -10.79
C PRO A 39 13.45 21.59 -11.38
N GLY A 40 14.17 22.69 -11.59
CA GLY A 40 13.63 23.89 -12.20
C GLY A 40 13.28 23.69 -13.68
N ALA A 41 12.54 24.65 -14.23
CA ALA A 41 12.08 24.63 -15.61
C ALA A 41 13.18 24.46 -16.68
N ASN A 42 14.38 24.91 -16.34
CA ASN A 42 15.53 25.06 -17.23
C ASN A 42 16.60 23.98 -17.01
N ASP A 43 16.32 22.96 -16.19
CA ASP A 43 17.26 21.87 -15.97
C ASP A 43 17.37 21.00 -17.24
N TYR A 44 18.61 20.72 -17.64
CA TYR A 44 18.93 20.01 -18.89
C TYR A 44 18.30 18.60 -18.93
N ARG A 45 18.08 18.00 -17.76
CA ARG A 45 17.44 16.67 -17.62
C ARG A 45 15.93 16.69 -17.86
N VAL A 46 15.29 17.81 -17.56
CA VAL A 46 13.86 18.03 -17.82
C VAL A 46 13.65 18.38 -19.29
N LEU A 47 14.52 19.20 -19.88
CA LEU A 47 14.45 19.58 -21.29
C LEU A 47 14.63 18.38 -22.24
N ASN A 48 15.47 17.42 -21.88
CA ASN A 48 15.68 16.19 -22.65
C ASN A 48 14.58 15.13 -22.44
N GLY A 49 13.53 15.43 -21.68
CA GLY A 49 12.44 14.49 -21.40
C GLY A 49 12.85 13.30 -20.51
N GLN A 50 14.01 13.36 -19.86
CA GLN A 50 14.56 12.27 -19.04
C GLN A 50 14.06 12.32 -17.59
N LEU A 51 13.64 13.49 -17.11
CA LEU A 51 13.02 13.69 -15.80
C LEU A 51 11.76 14.57 -15.93
N GLN A 52 10.71 14.23 -15.19
CA GLN A 52 9.54 15.10 -15.06
C GLN A 52 9.81 16.16 -14.00
N ARG A 53 9.25 17.38 -14.19
CA ARG A 53 9.32 18.46 -13.18
C ARG A 53 8.71 18.08 -11.82
N THR A 54 7.87 17.05 -11.82
CA THR A 54 7.17 16.53 -10.65
C THR A 54 7.98 15.49 -9.87
N THR A 55 9.15 15.10 -10.39
CA THR A 55 9.99 14.09 -9.75
C THR A 55 10.95 14.75 -8.75
N PRO A 56 10.94 14.35 -7.47
CA PRO A 56 11.87 14.90 -6.49
C PRO A 56 13.31 14.46 -6.80
N ILE A 57 14.23 15.40 -6.70
CA ILE A 57 15.67 15.24 -6.92
C ILE A 57 16.48 15.30 -5.61
N GLY A 58 15.83 15.65 -4.50
CA GLY A 58 16.48 15.69 -3.17
C GLY A 58 15.49 15.98 -2.04
N GLY A 59 16.03 16.02 -0.81
CA GLY A 59 15.25 16.25 0.42
C GLY A 59 14.47 15.00 0.89
N LEU A 60 13.63 15.18 1.91
CA LEU A 60 12.76 14.13 2.44
C LEU A 60 11.78 13.62 1.37
N ALA A 61 11.28 14.50 0.50
CA ALA A 61 10.42 14.12 -0.62
C ALA A 61 11.04 13.05 -1.53
N TYR A 62 12.37 13.06 -1.70
CA TYR A 62 13.05 11.99 -2.45
C TYR A 62 12.90 10.66 -1.72
N TYR A 63 13.22 10.60 -0.42
CA TYR A 63 13.18 9.36 0.37
C TYR A 63 11.79 8.74 0.48
N PHE A 64 10.73 9.55 0.48
CA PHE A 64 9.32 9.12 0.52
C PHE A 64 8.67 8.95 -0.86
N SER A 65 9.37 9.28 -1.94
CA SER A 65 8.82 9.11 -3.29
C SER A 65 8.74 7.62 -3.67
N ASN A 66 7.82 7.31 -4.59
CA ASN A 66 7.68 5.94 -5.09
C ASN A 66 8.87 5.59 -6.01
N ILE A 67 9.46 4.43 -5.76
CA ILE A 67 10.45 3.82 -6.65
C ILE A 67 9.67 3.13 -7.77
N ASN A 68 9.91 3.51 -9.04
CA ASN A 68 9.20 2.95 -10.18
C ASN A 68 10.17 2.25 -11.12
N GLY A 69 10.55 1.04 -10.72
CA GLY A 69 11.30 0.12 -11.55
C GLY A 69 12.80 0.07 -11.32
N VAL A 70 13.38 -0.97 -11.94
CA VAL A 70 14.79 -1.36 -11.81
C VAL A 70 15.76 -0.26 -12.27
N GLN A 71 15.32 0.60 -13.18
CA GLN A 71 16.09 1.72 -13.71
C GLN A 71 16.41 2.82 -12.69
N ASP A 72 15.56 3.00 -11.67
CA ASP A 72 15.73 4.05 -10.67
C ASP A 72 16.71 3.67 -9.54
N TRP A 73 16.90 2.36 -9.29
CA TRP A 73 17.71 1.89 -8.16
C TRP A 73 18.77 0.84 -8.53
N LEU A 74 18.45 -0.17 -9.35
CA LEU A 74 19.36 -1.28 -9.64
C LEU A 74 20.39 -0.91 -10.72
N LEU A 75 19.93 -0.45 -11.89
CA LEU A 75 20.82 -0.16 -13.03
C LEU A 75 21.93 0.86 -12.68
N PRO A 76 21.64 1.93 -11.90
CA PRO A 76 22.65 2.88 -11.43
C PRO A 76 23.72 2.26 -10.51
N LEU A 77 23.40 1.18 -9.78
CA LEU A 77 24.33 0.47 -8.91
C LEU A 77 25.30 -0.44 -9.68
N PHE A 78 24.88 -0.98 -10.83
CA PHE A 78 25.68 -1.92 -11.62
C PHE A 78 26.47 -1.26 -12.76
N ASN A 79 25.93 -0.23 -13.44
CA ASN A 79 26.63 0.43 -14.54
C ASN A 79 26.53 1.97 -14.45
N PRO A 80 27.38 2.59 -13.61
CA PRO A 80 27.25 4.01 -13.25
C PRO A 80 27.60 4.97 -14.38
N LEU A 81 28.45 4.56 -15.35
CA LEU A 81 28.85 5.40 -16.47
C LEU A 81 27.73 5.58 -17.50
N GLN A 82 26.86 4.57 -17.64
CA GLN A 82 25.76 4.57 -18.61
C GLN A 82 24.44 5.09 -18.02
N TYR A 83 24.18 4.84 -16.74
CA TYR A 83 22.92 5.22 -16.06
C TYR A 83 23.06 6.42 -15.10
N GLY A 84 24.18 7.15 -15.15
CA GLY A 84 24.44 8.35 -14.33
C GLY A 84 23.36 9.44 -14.39
N VAL A 85 22.59 9.49 -15.48
CA VAL A 85 21.45 10.39 -15.66
C VAL A 85 20.32 10.10 -14.65
N TYR A 86 20.09 8.82 -14.32
CA TYR A 86 19.04 8.39 -13.37
C TYR A 86 19.44 8.57 -11.91
N LEU A 87 20.74 8.74 -11.60
CA LEU A 87 21.18 9.09 -10.25
C LEU A 87 20.70 10.48 -9.81
N ARG A 88 20.12 11.31 -10.71
CA ARG A 88 19.59 12.65 -10.39
C ARG A 88 20.60 13.56 -9.66
N GLY A 89 21.91 13.28 -9.77
CA GLY A 89 22.98 14.00 -9.07
C GLY A 89 23.21 13.57 -7.62
N LEU A 90 22.52 12.52 -7.15
CA LEU A 90 22.66 11.93 -5.82
C LEU A 90 23.80 10.91 -5.78
N GLN A 91 24.38 10.72 -4.59
CA GLN A 91 25.41 9.71 -4.36
C GLN A 91 24.80 8.31 -4.22
N TYR A 92 25.56 7.27 -4.58
CA TYR A 92 25.09 5.87 -4.58
C TYR A 92 24.49 5.40 -3.25
N TRP A 93 25.08 5.82 -2.13
CA TRP A 93 24.57 5.46 -0.80
C TRP A 93 23.18 6.05 -0.53
N GLN A 94 22.85 7.20 -1.13
CA GLN A 94 21.53 7.83 -0.97
C GLN A 94 20.44 7.03 -1.67
N VAL A 95 20.75 6.42 -2.81
CA VAL A 95 19.84 5.51 -3.52
C VAL A 95 19.55 4.27 -2.67
N LEU A 96 20.59 3.70 -2.03
CA LEU A 96 20.42 2.54 -1.15
C LEU A 96 19.61 2.90 0.10
N VAL A 97 19.86 4.06 0.71
CA VAL A 97 19.06 4.56 1.84
C VAL A 97 17.61 4.80 1.41
N HIS A 98 17.39 5.37 0.22
CA HIS A 98 16.05 5.56 -0.32
C HIS A 98 15.30 4.23 -0.48
N LEU A 99 15.96 3.19 -1.01
CA LEU A 99 15.38 1.86 -1.12
C LEU A 99 14.99 1.28 0.25
N LEU A 100 15.89 1.37 1.23
CA LEU A 100 15.61 0.89 2.59
C LEU A 100 14.47 1.65 3.26
N VAL A 101 14.47 2.99 3.15
CA VAL A 101 13.42 3.84 3.71
C VAL A 101 12.08 3.54 3.03
N PHE A 102 12.05 3.44 1.70
CA PHE A 102 10.85 3.09 0.94
C PHE A 102 10.28 1.74 1.42
N LEU A 103 11.12 0.69 1.50
CA LEU A 103 10.68 -0.63 1.95
C LEU A 103 10.12 -0.59 3.39
N LEU A 104 10.81 0.07 4.31
CA LEU A 104 10.40 0.17 5.71
C LEU A 104 9.11 0.96 5.88
N VAL A 105 8.96 2.09 5.18
CA VAL A 105 7.76 2.92 5.21
C VAL A 105 6.59 2.17 4.61
N PHE A 106 6.80 1.45 3.51
CA PHE A 106 5.72 0.73 2.83
C PHE A 106 5.23 -0.48 3.65
N ILE A 107 6.15 -1.31 4.15
CA ILE A 107 5.82 -2.45 5.01
C ILE A 107 5.24 -1.98 6.34
N GLY A 108 5.92 -1.06 7.02
CA GLY A 108 5.50 -0.52 8.32
C GLY A 108 4.15 0.20 8.23
N GLY A 109 3.97 1.02 7.19
CA GLY A 109 2.70 1.66 6.88
C GLY A 109 1.58 0.65 6.63
N SER A 110 1.86 -0.41 5.86
CA SER A 110 0.86 -1.44 5.56
C SER A 110 0.43 -2.21 6.80
N VAL A 111 1.36 -2.53 7.71
CA VAL A 111 1.04 -3.12 9.02
C VAL A 111 0.19 -2.17 9.88
N MET A 112 0.57 -0.90 9.93
CA MET A 112 -0.16 0.12 10.69
C MET A 112 -1.58 0.27 10.17
N PHE A 113 -1.77 0.40 8.85
CA PHE A 113 -3.08 0.48 8.24
C PHE A 113 -3.88 -0.82 8.33
N ALA A 114 -3.23 -2.00 8.34
CA ALA A 114 -3.93 -3.27 8.57
C ALA A 114 -4.53 -3.33 9.98
N LYS A 115 -3.80 -2.87 11.00
CA LYS A 115 -4.34 -2.75 12.36
C LYS A 115 -5.46 -1.72 12.44
N PHE A 116 -5.26 -0.54 11.86
CA PHE A 116 -6.30 0.48 11.82
C PHE A 116 -7.57 0.00 11.13
N TRP A 117 -7.44 -0.74 10.03
CA TRP A 117 -8.57 -1.32 9.32
C TRP A 117 -9.40 -2.21 10.24
N ILE A 118 -8.77 -3.10 11.01
CA ILE A 118 -9.48 -3.99 11.94
C ILE A 118 -10.14 -3.23 13.09
N MET A 119 -9.52 -2.16 13.60
CA MET A 119 -10.07 -1.37 14.70
C MET A 119 -11.24 -0.47 14.27
N THR A 120 -11.18 0.07 13.05
CA THR A 120 -12.20 1.00 12.54
C THR A 120 -13.37 0.28 11.87
N THR A 121 -13.15 -0.95 11.41
CA THR A 121 -14.21 -1.78 10.84
C THR A 121 -14.72 -2.78 11.87
N ASN A 122 -15.92 -3.33 11.65
CA ASN A 122 -16.49 -4.41 12.48
C ASN A 122 -15.78 -5.76 12.25
N MET A 123 -14.45 -5.76 12.11
CA MET A 123 -13.61 -6.95 11.91
C MET A 123 -12.77 -7.28 13.16
N GLY A 124 -13.06 -6.62 14.29
CA GLY A 124 -12.45 -6.93 15.58
C GLY A 124 -12.84 -8.33 16.10
N PRO A 125 -12.07 -8.92 17.02
CA PRO A 125 -12.37 -10.23 17.61
C PRO A 125 -13.75 -10.33 18.23
N GLU A 126 -14.23 -9.25 18.84
CA GLU A 126 -15.55 -9.15 19.45
C GLU A 126 -16.67 -9.15 18.43
N ASP A 127 -16.52 -8.35 17.37
CA ASP A 127 -17.54 -8.17 16.34
C ASP A 127 -17.67 -9.44 15.48
N VAL A 128 -16.53 -10.05 15.13
CA VAL A 128 -16.50 -11.32 14.41
C VAL A 128 -17.10 -12.45 15.26
N ALA A 129 -16.81 -12.49 16.56
CA ALA A 129 -17.42 -13.49 17.45
C ALA A 129 -18.95 -13.32 17.53
N ARG A 130 -19.45 -12.08 17.63
CA ARG A 130 -20.89 -11.79 17.62
C ARG A 130 -21.53 -12.14 16.28
N GLN A 131 -20.86 -11.86 15.16
CA GLN A 131 -21.35 -12.18 13.81
C GLN A 131 -21.48 -13.69 13.60
N ILE A 132 -20.50 -14.47 14.08
CA ILE A 132 -20.54 -15.95 14.04
C ILE A 132 -21.70 -16.47 14.89
N GLU A 133 -21.88 -15.95 16.10
CA GLU A 133 -23.01 -16.33 16.96
C GLU A 133 -24.37 -16.01 16.31
N SER A 134 -24.54 -14.80 15.77
CA SER A 134 -25.78 -14.37 15.12
C SER A 134 -26.11 -15.16 13.84
N SER A 135 -25.10 -15.78 13.21
CA SER A 135 -25.29 -16.61 12.02
C SER A 135 -25.92 -17.99 12.31
N GLY A 136 -26.21 -18.30 13.59
CA GLY A 136 -26.78 -19.59 13.99
C GLY A 136 -25.79 -20.76 13.90
N MET A 137 -24.54 -20.51 13.50
CA MET A 137 -23.48 -21.51 13.36
C MET A 137 -23.10 -22.08 14.73
N GLN A 138 -23.46 -23.34 14.98
CA GLN A 138 -23.02 -24.09 16.16
C GLN A 138 -21.77 -24.90 15.82
N ILE A 139 -20.66 -24.61 16.50
CA ILE A 139 -19.50 -25.51 16.48
C ILE A 139 -19.87 -26.74 17.33
N PRO A 140 -19.94 -27.96 16.76
CA PRO A 140 -20.26 -29.16 17.53
C PRO A 140 -19.26 -29.34 18.67
N GLY A 141 -19.73 -29.56 19.90
CA GLY A 141 -18.90 -29.90 21.05
C GLY A 141 -18.65 -28.78 22.09
N PHE A 142 -19.10 -27.53 21.86
CA PHE A 142 -18.97 -26.44 22.83
C PHE A 142 -20.33 -25.84 23.24
N ARG A 143 -20.45 -25.43 24.52
CA ARG A 143 -21.56 -24.57 24.98
C ARG A 143 -21.41 -23.19 24.34
N ARG A 144 -22.53 -22.56 23.93
CA ARG A 144 -22.61 -21.22 23.32
C ARG A 144 -22.08 -20.12 24.26
N ASP A 145 -20.78 -20.04 24.45
CA ASP A 145 -20.17 -18.92 25.19
C ASP A 145 -19.31 -18.10 24.23
N PRO A 146 -19.81 -16.94 23.74
CA PRO A 146 -19.09 -16.01 22.88
C PRO A 146 -17.73 -15.59 23.46
N ARG A 147 -17.57 -15.68 24.79
CA ARG A 147 -16.32 -15.34 25.48
C ARG A 147 -15.18 -16.29 25.12
N ILE A 148 -15.47 -17.56 24.84
CA ILE A 148 -14.45 -18.55 24.45
C ILE A 148 -13.98 -18.26 23.03
N LEU A 149 -14.93 -18.06 22.11
CA LEU A 149 -14.63 -17.74 20.70
C LEU A 149 -13.83 -16.44 20.59
N ARG A 150 -14.24 -15.39 21.31
CA ARG A 150 -13.50 -14.11 21.38
C ARG A 150 -12.05 -14.32 21.81
N ARG A 151 -11.78 -15.08 22.88
CA ARG A 151 -10.41 -15.32 23.39
C ARG A 151 -9.52 -16.02 22.36
N VAL A 152 -10.10 -16.89 21.55
CA VAL A 152 -9.36 -17.54 20.46
C VAL A 152 -9.07 -16.51 19.37
N LEU A 153 -10.09 -15.80 18.88
CA LEU A 153 -9.96 -14.80 17.81
C LEU A 153 -9.00 -13.65 18.17
N ASP A 154 -8.99 -13.21 19.43
CA ASP A 154 -8.12 -12.13 19.94
C ASP A 154 -6.63 -12.49 19.83
N ARG A 155 -6.30 -13.79 19.84
CA ARG A 155 -4.92 -14.26 19.61
C ARG A 155 -4.55 -14.31 18.13
N TYR A 156 -5.50 -14.61 17.25
CA TYR A 156 -5.22 -14.84 15.83
C TYR A 156 -5.37 -13.59 14.98
N ILE A 157 -6.44 -12.80 15.15
CA ILE A 157 -6.76 -11.66 14.28
C ILE A 157 -5.62 -10.63 14.26
N PRO A 158 -5.09 -10.14 15.40
CA PRO A 158 -4.02 -9.14 15.37
C PRO A 158 -2.73 -9.68 14.74
N VAL A 159 -2.42 -10.96 14.94
CA VAL A 159 -1.21 -11.59 14.40
C VAL A 159 -1.33 -11.77 12.88
N VAL A 160 -2.46 -12.29 12.41
CA VAL A 160 -2.76 -12.42 10.97
C VAL A 160 -2.75 -11.05 10.30
N ALA A 161 -3.25 -10.00 10.96
CA ALA A 161 -3.23 -8.65 10.44
C ALA A 161 -1.82 -8.11 10.21
N VAL A 162 -0.92 -8.34 11.17
CA VAL A 162 0.48 -7.91 11.05
C VAL A 162 1.19 -8.69 9.95
N ILE A 163 1.03 -10.01 9.92
CA ILE A 163 1.69 -10.86 8.92
C ILE A 163 1.16 -10.52 7.52
N SER A 164 -0.15 -10.51 7.33
CA SER A 164 -0.75 -10.16 6.03
C SER A 164 -0.43 -8.73 5.61
N GLY A 165 -0.50 -7.76 6.51
CA GLY A 165 -0.10 -6.38 6.25
C GLY A 165 1.35 -6.27 5.80
N ALA A 166 2.28 -6.94 6.50
CA ALA A 166 3.69 -6.94 6.15
C ALA A 166 3.96 -7.65 4.82
N SER A 167 3.38 -8.83 4.60
CA SER A 167 3.57 -9.61 3.37
C SER A 167 3.01 -8.89 2.14
N VAL A 168 1.78 -8.36 2.21
CA VAL A 168 1.17 -7.64 1.08
C VAL A 168 1.90 -6.32 0.84
N GLY A 169 2.35 -5.63 1.90
CA GLY A 169 3.18 -4.43 1.78
C GLY A 169 4.53 -4.72 1.10
N ALA A 170 5.19 -5.82 1.48
CA ALA A 170 6.45 -6.23 0.87
C ALA A 170 6.28 -6.63 -0.60
N LEU A 171 5.20 -7.34 -0.95
CA LEU A 171 4.89 -7.70 -2.33
C LEU A 171 4.61 -6.46 -3.19
N ALA A 172 3.84 -5.51 -2.69
CA ALA A 172 3.53 -4.28 -3.39
C ALA A 172 4.78 -3.40 -3.58
N ALA A 173 5.58 -3.20 -2.53
CA ALA A 173 6.86 -2.50 -2.63
C ALA A 173 7.81 -3.19 -3.62
N GLY A 174 7.88 -4.53 -3.60
CA GLY A 174 8.66 -5.31 -4.56
C GLY A 174 8.18 -5.14 -6.00
N ALA A 175 6.87 -5.12 -6.23
CA ALA A 175 6.28 -4.88 -7.55
C ALA A 175 6.63 -3.48 -8.08
N ASP A 176 6.56 -2.45 -7.23
CA ASP A 176 6.97 -1.09 -7.57
C ASP A 176 8.48 -1.01 -7.90
N MET A 177 9.32 -1.70 -7.13
CA MET A 177 10.77 -1.77 -7.35
C MET A 177 11.16 -2.48 -8.66
N ILE A 178 10.41 -3.51 -9.08
CA ILE A 178 10.62 -4.18 -10.37
C ILE A 178 10.11 -3.30 -11.51
N GLY A 179 9.02 -2.57 -11.26
CA GLY A 179 8.37 -1.73 -12.26
C GLY A 179 7.48 -2.54 -13.19
N THR A 180 6.50 -1.87 -13.77
CA THR A 180 5.48 -2.49 -14.63
C THR A 180 5.43 -1.85 -16.01
N VAL A 181 4.87 -2.59 -16.96
CA VAL A 181 4.72 -2.16 -18.35
C VAL A 181 3.66 -1.07 -18.43
N GLY A 182 3.91 -0.02 -19.23
CA GLY A 182 2.89 0.96 -19.62
C GLY A 182 2.69 2.14 -18.66
N ASN A 183 3.72 2.58 -17.93
CA ASN A 183 3.67 3.69 -16.96
C ASN A 183 2.68 3.49 -15.79
N ALA A 184 2.10 2.29 -15.64
CA ALA A 184 1.37 1.91 -14.44
C ALA A 184 2.36 1.66 -13.30
N SER A 185 1.93 1.84 -12.04
CA SER A 185 2.70 1.42 -10.87
C SER A 185 2.47 -0.06 -10.55
N GLY A 186 3.47 -0.73 -9.99
CA GLY A 186 3.39 -2.14 -9.61
C GLY A 186 2.33 -2.41 -8.56
N THR A 187 2.22 -1.52 -7.57
CA THR A 187 1.14 -1.50 -6.58
C THR A 187 -0.22 -1.33 -7.26
N GLY A 188 -0.35 -0.44 -8.24
CA GLY A 188 -1.59 -0.24 -8.99
C GLY A 188 -2.06 -1.52 -9.69
N VAL A 189 -1.17 -2.19 -10.40
CA VAL A 189 -1.46 -3.46 -11.09
C VAL A 189 -1.88 -4.54 -10.09
N LEU A 190 -1.14 -4.71 -8.99
CA LEU A 190 -1.45 -5.69 -7.95
C LEU A 190 -2.84 -5.45 -7.34
N LEU A 191 -3.17 -4.19 -7.07
CA LEU A 191 -4.50 -3.80 -6.57
C LEU A 191 -5.60 -4.08 -7.59
N SER A 192 -5.39 -3.75 -8.87
CA SER A 192 -6.37 -4.03 -9.93
C SER A 192 -6.69 -5.51 -10.04
N VAL A 193 -5.67 -6.38 -10.09
CA VAL A 193 -5.88 -7.83 -10.13
C VAL A 193 -6.59 -8.32 -8.86
N GLY A 194 -6.17 -7.83 -7.69
CA GLY A 194 -6.79 -8.20 -6.42
C GLY A 194 -8.26 -7.81 -6.33
N ILE A 195 -8.63 -6.62 -6.81
CA ILE A 195 -10.02 -6.15 -6.86
C ILE A 195 -10.83 -6.98 -7.85
N MET A 196 -10.27 -7.29 -9.02
CA MET A 196 -10.93 -8.10 -10.05
C MET A 196 -11.28 -9.51 -9.55
N ILE A 197 -10.33 -10.17 -8.87
CA ILE A 197 -10.57 -11.50 -8.28
C ILE A 197 -11.64 -11.43 -7.19
N GLN A 198 -11.57 -10.44 -6.29
CA GLN A 198 -12.59 -10.26 -5.24
C GLN A 198 -13.99 -10.02 -5.82
N LEU A 199 -14.08 -9.21 -6.87
CA LEU A 199 -15.35 -8.94 -7.56
C LEU A 199 -15.89 -10.21 -8.24
N TYR A 200 -15.01 -10.96 -8.92
CA TYR A 200 -15.37 -12.23 -9.55
C TYR A 200 -15.92 -13.23 -8.51
N GLU A 201 -15.25 -13.38 -7.38
CA GLU A 201 -15.71 -14.25 -6.28
C GLU A 201 -17.04 -13.78 -5.69
N ALA A 202 -17.23 -12.48 -5.52
CA ALA A 202 -18.48 -11.93 -4.98
C ALA A 202 -19.67 -12.26 -5.89
N ILE A 203 -19.53 -12.04 -7.21
CA ILE A 203 -20.55 -12.37 -8.21
C ILE A 203 -20.84 -13.87 -8.21
N GLY A 204 -19.81 -14.71 -8.16
CA GLY A 204 -19.98 -16.17 -8.10
C GLY A 204 -20.75 -16.63 -6.87
N ARG A 205 -20.49 -16.02 -5.71
CA ARG A 205 -21.22 -16.33 -4.46
C ARG A 205 -22.69 -15.93 -4.54
N GLU A 206 -23.00 -14.77 -5.11
CA GLU A 206 -24.40 -14.35 -5.33
C GLU A 206 -25.15 -15.32 -6.26
N GLN A 207 -24.55 -15.67 -7.41
CA GLN A 207 -25.16 -16.63 -8.33
C GLN A 207 -25.42 -18.00 -7.69
N MET A 208 -24.49 -18.50 -6.86
CA MET A 208 -24.69 -19.74 -6.12
C MET A 208 -25.86 -19.66 -5.13
N MET A 209 -26.04 -18.51 -4.48
CA MET A 209 -27.16 -18.29 -3.56
C MET A 209 -28.51 -18.18 -4.29
N GLU A 210 -28.53 -17.68 -5.53
CA GLU A 210 -29.74 -17.56 -6.34
C GLU A 210 -30.17 -18.87 -7.01
N MET A 211 -29.22 -19.73 -7.41
CA MET A 211 -29.51 -20.95 -8.19
C MET A 211 -29.95 -22.17 -7.35
N HIS A 212 -29.60 -22.25 -6.07
CA HIS A 212 -29.98 -23.41 -5.23
C HIS A 212 -30.93 -23.01 -4.07
N PRO A 213 -32.26 -23.23 -4.22
CA PRO A 213 -33.22 -22.92 -3.15
C PRO A 213 -32.96 -23.69 -1.84
N VAL A 214 -32.24 -24.83 -1.90
CA VAL A 214 -31.84 -25.62 -0.73
C VAL A 214 -30.72 -24.96 0.08
N LEU A 215 -29.80 -24.21 -0.55
CA LEU A 215 -28.80 -23.40 0.17
C LEU A 215 -29.46 -22.21 0.89
N ARG A 216 -30.53 -21.67 0.29
CA ARG A 216 -31.36 -20.61 0.89
C ARG A 216 -32.09 -21.09 2.16
N GLN A 217 -32.50 -22.36 2.21
CA GLN A 217 -33.12 -22.95 3.40
C GLN A 217 -32.11 -23.33 4.49
N PHE A 218 -30.87 -23.71 4.15
CA PHE A 218 -29.83 -24.00 5.15
C PHE A 218 -29.26 -22.74 5.83
N PHE A 219 -29.21 -21.61 5.13
CA PHE A 219 -28.72 -20.33 5.66
C PHE A 219 -29.82 -19.31 6.01
N GLY A 220 -31.07 -19.56 5.57
CA GLY A 220 -32.22 -18.68 5.81
C GLY A 220 -33.32 -19.27 6.70
N ALA A 221 -33.20 -20.52 7.19
CA ALA A 221 -34.14 -21.09 8.17
C ALA A 221 -33.80 -20.72 9.63
N THR A 222 -33.07 -19.63 9.83
CA THR A 222 -32.74 -19.04 11.14
C THR A 222 -33.25 -17.60 11.28
N GLU A 223 -34.38 -17.27 10.65
CA GLU A 223 -35.26 -16.21 11.14
C GLU A 223 -36.25 -16.76 12.17
#